data_AF-A0A8T6CPI9-F1
#
_entry.id   AF-A0A8T6CPI9-F1
#
_cell.length_a   1.000
_cell.length_b   1.000
_cell.length_c   1.000
_cell.angle_alpha   90.00
_cell.angle_beta   90.00
_cell.angle_gamma   90.00
#
_symmetry.space_group_name_H-M   'P 1'
#
loop_
_entity.id
_entity.type
_entity.pdbx_description
1 polymer ?
#
loop_
_entity_poly.entity_id
_entity_poly.type
_entity_poly.pdbx_seq_one_letter_code
_entity_poly.pdbx_strand_id
1 'polypeptide(L)' 'MRITLNIDDDVADSLREQARLLDEPFEQVVNDVLRRGVPPVANMVPTERYRIVPNRSGLAPGVDPLRLNHLNDELLT' A
#
# COMPACT_ATOMS: atom_id res chain seq x y z
N MET A 1 -21.44 21.65 7.07
CA MET A 1 -20.89 23.00 7.30
C MET A 1 -20.49 23.55 5.94
N ARG A 2 -20.81 24.81 5.63
CA ARG A 2 -20.42 25.44 4.35
C ARG A 2 -19.18 26.30 4.56
N ILE A 3 -18.14 26.03 3.80
CA ILE A 3 -16.88 26.79 3.79
C ILE A 3 -16.51 27.12 2.35
N THR A 4 -15.70 28.16 2.17
CA THR A 4 -15.05 28.43 0.89
C THR A 4 -13.63 27.86 0.96
N LEU A 5 -13.30 26.97 0.03
CA LEU A 5 -11.98 26.35 -0.10
C LEU A 5 -11.39 26.79 -1.43
N ASN A 6 -10.17 27.33 -1.40
CA ASN A 6 -9.40 27.56 -2.61
C ASN A 6 -8.74 26.23 -3.01
N ILE A 7 -8.93 25.82 -4.26
CA ILE A 7 -8.31 24.63 -4.87
C ILE A 7 -7.68 25.05 -6.19
N ASP A 8 -6.63 24.33 -6.58
CA ASP A 8 -5.97 24.56 -7.86
C ASP A 8 -6.92 24.21 -9.03
N ASP A 9 -6.70 24.86 -10.18
CA ASP A 9 -7.59 24.76 -11.35
C ASP A 9 -7.68 23.32 -11.88
N ASP A 10 -6.57 22.58 -11.85
CA ASP A 10 -6.51 21.18 -12.27
C ASP A 10 -7.36 20.26 -11.38
N VAL A 11 -7.35 20.51 -10.07
CA VAL A 11 -8.19 19.80 -9.10
C VAL A 11 -9.66 20.13 -9.33
N ALA A 12 -9.99 21.41 -9.55
CA ALA A 12 -11.36 21.85 -9.82
C ALA A 12 -11.93 21.21 -11.09
N ASP A 13 -11.13 21.14 -12.16
CA ASP A 13 -11.55 20.56 -13.44
C ASP A 13 -11.75 19.05 -13.34
N SER A 14 -10.87 18.35 -12.62
CA SER A 14 -11.02 16.92 -12.34
C SER A 14 -12.30 16.61 -11.57
N LEU A 15 -12.62 17.41 -10.54
CA LEU A 15 -13.84 17.26 -9.74
C LEU A 15 -15.12 17.56 -10.53
N ARG A 16 -15.08 18.56 -11.43
CA ARG A 16 -16.21 18.89 -12.32
C ARG A 16 -16.49 17.75 -13.30
N GLU A 17 -15.44 17.20 -13.88
CA GLU A 17 -15.58 16.07 -14.81
C GLU A 17 -16.13 14.84 -14.09
N GLN A 18 -15.65 14.54 -12.88
CA GLN A 18 -16.22 13.46 -12.07
C GLN A 18 -17.70 13.67 -11.75
N ALA A 19 -18.11 14.88 -11.35
CA ALA A 19 -19.52 15.21 -11.10
C ALA A 19 -20.38 15.02 -12.34
N ARG A 20 -19.87 15.41 -13.52
CA ARG A 20 -20.55 15.21 -14.81
C ARG A 20 -20.69 13.73 -15.16
N LEU A 21 -19.66 12.92 -14.92
CA LEU A 21 -19.67 11.49 -15.22
C LEU A 21 -20.58 10.69 -14.28
N LEU A 22 -20.68 11.10 -13.02
CA LEU A 22 -21.49 10.44 -12.00
C LEU A 22 -22.95 10.93 -11.96
N ASP A 23 -23.27 12.01 -12.67
CA ASP A 23 -24.57 12.71 -12.58
C ASP A 23 -24.91 13.11 -11.13
N GLU A 24 -23.89 13.54 -10.38
CA GLU A 24 -24.01 13.91 -8.98
C GLU A 24 -23.71 15.41 -8.76
N PRO A 25 -24.29 16.04 -7.72
CA PRO A 25 -23.98 17.41 -7.37
C PRO A 25 -22.48 17.59 -7.06
N PHE A 26 -21.87 18.68 -7.55
CA PHE A 26 -20.45 18.97 -7.32
C PHE A 26 -20.06 18.93 -5.84
N GLU A 27 -20.89 19.48 -4.94
CA GLU A 27 -20.66 19.44 -3.49
C GLU A 27 -20.59 18.01 -2.94
N GLN A 28 -21.41 17.09 -3.47
CA GLN A 28 -21.41 15.69 -3.06
C GLN A 28 -20.10 15.01 -3.47
N VAL A 29 -19.71 15.18 -4.74
CA VAL A 29 -18.44 14.63 -5.25
C VAL A 29 -17.24 15.17 -4.49
N VAL A 30 -17.18 16.48 -4.22
CA VAL A 30 -16.11 17.07 -3.42
C VAL A 30 -16.03 16.44 -2.03
N ASN A 31 -17.16 16.33 -1.34
CA ASN A 31 -17.19 15.74 0.00
C ASN A 31 -16.76 14.27 0.00
N ASP A 32 -17.20 13.49 -0.99
CA ASP A 32 -16.86 12.07 -1.08
C ASP A 32 -15.38 11.85 -1.41
N VAL A 33 -14.81 12.67 -2.31
CA VAL A 33 -13.38 12.65 -2.58
C VAL A 33 -12.58 13.02 -1.33
N LEU A 34 -12.99 14.08 -0.60
CA LEU A 34 -12.33 14.49 0.64
C LEU A 34 -12.43 13.42 1.73
N ARG A 35 -13.56 12.72 1.87
CA ARG A 35 -13.72 11.61 2.83
C ARG A 35 -12.81 10.43 2.52
N ARG A 36 -12.59 10.13 1.23
CA ARG A 36 -11.67 9.08 0.78
C ARG A 36 -10.21 9.49 0.94
N GLY A 37 -9.88 10.76 0.70
CA GLY A 37 -8.52 11.30 0.78
C GLY A 37 -8.04 11.70 2.17
N VAL A 38 -8.97 12.03 3.08
CA VAL A 38 -8.69 12.45 4.46
C VAL A 38 -9.32 11.44 5.42
N PRO A 39 -8.72 10.25 5.60
CA PRO A 39 -9.25 9.25 6.50
C PRO A 39 -9.34 9.82 7.93
N PRO A 40 -10.37 9.44 8.71
CA PRO A 40 -10.45 9.82 10.12
C PRO A 40 -9.18 9.39 10.84
N VAL A 41 -8.64 10.25 11.71
CA VAL A 41 -7.43 9.96 12.51
C VAL A 41 -7.59 8.64 13.30
N ALA A 42 -8.81 8.30 13.72
CA ALA A 42 -9.13 7.04 14.39
C ALA A 42 -8.88 5.78 13.52
N ASN A 43 -8.86 5.92 12.19
CA ASN A 43 -8.65 4.84 11.23
C ASN A 43 -7.21 4.78 10.72
N MET A 44 -6.31 5.64 11.21
CA MET A 44 -4.88 5.49 10.97
C MET A 44 -4.37 4.33 11.84
N VAL A 45 -4.60 3.09 11.41
CA VAL A 45 -3.91 1.94 11.98
C VAL A 45 -2.42 2.19 11.77
N PRO A 46 -1.59 2.17 12.82
CA PRO A 46 -0.15 2.27 12.64
C PRO A 46 0.27 1.17 11.66
N THR A 47 0.80 1.55 10.50
CA THR A 47 1.42 0.57 9.62
C THR A 47 2.51 -0.12 10.42
N GLU A 48 2.32 -1.38 10.78
CA GLU A 48 3.39 -2.15 11.41
C GLU A 48 4.58 -2.11 10.46
N ARG A 49 5.72 -1.62 10.95
CA ARG A 49 6.95 -1.61 10.17
C ARG A 49 7.20 -3.03 9.68
N TYR A 50 7.36 -3.18 8.36
CA TYR A 50 7.78 -4.43 7.76
C TYR A 50 9.05 -4.92 8.46
N ARG A 51 8.98 -6.09 9.10
CA ARG A 51 10.11 -6.73 9.78
C ARG A 51 10.44 -8.03 9.05
N ILE A 52 11.69 -8.15 8.61
CA ILE A 52 12.24 -9.41 8.11
C ILE A 52 12.61 -10.26 9.33
N VAL A 53 12.00 -11.44 9.45
CA VAL A 53 12.41 -12.45 10.43
C VAL A 53 13.35 -13.42 9.73
N PRO A 54 14.67 -13.41 10.02
CA PRO A 54 15.61 -14.32 9.38
C PRO A 54 15.35 -15.77 9.79
N ASN A 55 15.34 -16.67 8.82
CA ASN A 55 15.24 -18.11 9.06
C ASN A 55 16.57 -18.64 9.61
N ARG A 56 16.53 -19.32 10.76
CA ARG A 56 17.68 -20.04 11.33
C ARG A 56 17.72 -21.46 10.76
N SER A 57 18.32 -21.62 9.58
CA SER A 57 18.33 -22.91 8.86
C SER A 57 19.21 -24.00 9.50
N GLY A 58 20.09 -23.66 10.46
CA GLY A 58 21.02 -24.61 11.09
C GLY A 58 22.09 -25.19 10.14
N LEU A 59 22.10 -24.76 8.87
CA LEU A 59 23.02 -25.22 7.85
C LEU A 59 24.34 -24.46 7.93
N ALA A 60 25.42 -25.18 7.62
CA ALA A 60 26.73 -24.56 7.47
C ALA A 60 26.74 -23.61 6.24
N PRO A 61 27.56 -22.54 6.27
CA PRO A 61 27.74 -21.68 5.10
C PRO A 61 28.15 -22.48 3.86
N GLY A 62 27.53 -22.21 2.71
CA GLY A 62 27.79 -22.91 1.45
C GLY A 62 26.96 -24.18 1.25
N VAL A 63 26.20 -24.64 2.26
CA VAL A 63 25.25 -25.74 2.11
C VAL A 63 23.94 -25.22 1.52
N ASP A 64 23.65 -25.65 0.30
CA ASP A 64 22.36 -25.41 -0.34
C ASP A 64 21.33 -26.46 0.13
N PRO A 65 20.28 -26.09 0.88
CA PRO A 65 19.24 -27.02 1.33
C PRO A 65 18.49 -27.71 0.19
N LEU A 66 18.50 -27.13 -1.02
CA LEU A 66 17.83 -27.70 -2.18
C LEU A 66 18.71 -28.69 -2.94
N ARG A 67 19.99 -28.82 -2.57
CA ARG A 67 20.99 -29.67 -3.26
C ARG A 67 21.74 -30.61 -2.31
N LEU A 68 21.09 -31.07 -1.24
CA LEU A 68 21.71 -31.96 -0.24
C LEU A 68 22.25 -33.28 -0.84
N ASN A 69 21.67 -33.75 -1.95
CA ASN A 69 22.13 -34.98 -2.61
C ASN A 69 23.57 -34.88 -3.12
N HIS A 70 24.03 -33.69 -3.53
CA HIS A 70 25.41 -33.50 -4.02
C HIS A 70 26.44 -33.63 -2.89
N LEU A 71 26.10 -33.20 -1.67
CA LEU A 71 26.98 -33.34 -0.50
C LEU A 71 27.18 -34.81 -0.10
N ASN A 72 26.20 -35.66 -0.37
CA ASN A 72 26.32 -37.09 -0.09
C ASN A 72 27.38 -37.77 -0.97
N ASP A 73 27.50 -37.33 -2.23
CA ASP A 73 28.48 -37.89 -3.17
C ASP A 73 29.92 -37.48 -2.79
N GLU A 74 30.10 -36.28 -2.24
CA GLU A 74 31.41 -35.75 -1.82
C GLU A 74 31.95 -36.40 -0.52
N LEU A 75 31.07 -36.84 0.39
CA LEU A 75 31.46 -37.43 1.68
C LEU A 75 31.79 -38.93 1.63
N LEU A 76 31.53 -39.60 0.49
CA LEU A 76 31.74 -41.04 0.31
C LEU A 76 33.04 -41.38 -0.46
N THR A 77 33.92 -40.41 -0.67
CA THR A 77 35.25 -40.59 -1.29
C THR A 77 36.35 -40.46 -0.25
#